data_AF-A0A931H3C0-F1
#
_entry.id   AF-A0A931H3C0-F1
#
_cell.length_a   1.000
_cell.length_b   1.000
_cell.length_c   1.000
_cell.angle_alpha   90.00
_cell.angle_beta   90.00
_cell.angle_gamma   90.00
#
_symmetry.space_group_name_H-M   'P 1'
#
loop_
_entity.id
_entity.type
_entity.pdbx_description
1 polymer ?
#
loop_
_entity_poly.entity_id
_entity_poly.type
_entity_poly.pdbx_seq_one_letter_code
_entity_poly.pdbx_strand_id
1 'polypeptide(L)'
;MEMHTERSDSPVRAAATVVMLRDARAGLEVFLLKRHGMSDVLGGAYVFPGGKVDLADAELDVATHLDADPAALHAALHEDGIGHDEAAVLYIAALREAFEETGVLFAEGVDAGRAALATELLREGRAFDEVLAMMRLRLQASRLHPWCRWITPLIGGVIRKRFDTRFFLAAVPEGQTATHDNHEATESVWLTPRTALEQYRDRKIELAPPQIMSLAHLSRHASVASAIGEASPRPPPLIEPFAIQHEGTRAMCYPGDECHPVRERALPGPLRLYHRDQRFEPYEGFDALFS
;
A
#
# COMPACT_ATOMS: atom_id res chain seq x y z
N MET A 1 21.78 -28.31 6.33
CA MET A 1 21.20 -27.89 7.62
C MET A 1 19.79 -27.47 7.33
N GLU A 2 18.85 -28.41 7.48
CA GLU A 2 17.42 -28.18 7.29
C GLU A 2 16.96 -27.16 8.33
N MET A 3 16.53 -25.98 7.87
CA MET A 3 15.84 -25.06 8.75
C MET A 3 14.42 -25.59 8.94
N HIS A 4 14.12 -25.97 10.18
CA HIS A 4 12.80 -26.33 10.65
C HIS A 4 11.72 -25.39 10.10
N THR A 5 10.78 -25.97 9.36
CA THR A 5 9.51 -25.41 8.91
C THR A 5 8.55 -25.24 10.09
N GLU A 6 8.95 -24.54 11.14
CA GLU A 6 8.00 -24.11 12.17
C GLU A 6 7.18 -22.94 11.61
N ARG A 7 5.96 -23.25 11.15
CA ARG A 7 4.95 -22.24 10.82
C ARG A 7 4.72 -21.38 12.07
N SER A 8 5.01 -20.09 11.95
CA SER A 8 4.59 -19.12 12.97
C SER A 8 3.06 -19.03 12.96
N ASP A 9 2.44 -19.28 14.11
CA ASP A 9 0.98 -19.21 14.32
C ASP A 9 0.47 -17.76 14.54
N SER A 10 1.29 -16.76 14.19
CA SER A 10 0.90 -15.36 14.36
C SER A 10 -0.29 -15.03 13.46
N PRO A 11 -1.41 -14.53 13.99
CA PRO A 11 -2.59 -14.22 13.19
C PRO A 11 -2.24 -13.15 12.16
N VAL A 12 -2.65 -13.39 10.92
CA VAL A 12 -2.48 -12.45 9.82
C VAL A 12 -3.57 -11.39 9.95
N ARG A 13 -3.17 -10.12 10.01
CA ARG A 13 -4.09 -9.00 10.17
C ARG A 13 -4.43 -8.41 8.82
N ALA A 14 -5.71 -8.17 8.57
CA ALA A 14 -6.15 -7.41 7.40
C ALA A 14 -5.60 -5.98 7.47
N ALA A 15 -5.15 -5.49 6.32
CA ALA A 15 -4.61 -4.15 6.17
C ALA A 15 -4.97 -3.61 4.77
N ALA A 16 -4.91 -2.29 4.64
CA ALA A 16 -5.22 -1.60 3.41
C ALA A 16 -4.24 -0.44 3.19
N THR A 17 -3.89 -0.18 1.93
CA THR A 17 -2.89 0.82 1.55
C THR A 17 -3.33 1.56 0.30
N VAL A 18 -3.20 2.89 0.30
CA VAL A 18 -3.48 3.73 -0.86
C VAL A 18 -2.18 4.21 -1.47
N VAL A 19 -1.89 3.75 -2.67
CA VAL A 19 -0.84 4.29 -3.52
C VAL A 19 -1.39 5.54 -4.21
N MET A 20 -1.17 6.69 -3.59
CA MET A 20 -1.62 7.98 -4.11
C MET A 20 -0.75 8.43 -5.28
N LEU A 21 -1.39 8.72 -6.40
CA LEU A 21 -0.77 9.05 -7.67
C LEU A 21 -1.17 10.45 -8.15
N ARG A 22 -0.27 11.11 -8.88
CA ARG A 22 -0.57 12.32 -9.65
C ARG A 22 0.25 12.38 -10.93
N ASP A 23 -0.27 13.10 -11.93
CA ASP A 23 0.50 13.45 -13.12
C ASP A 23 1.26 14.76 -12.87
N ALA A 24 2.56 14.74 -13.15
CA ALA A 24 3.43 15.91 -13.07
C ALA A 24 4.22 16.10 -14.37
N ARG A 25 4.97 17.20 -14.48
CA ARG A 25 5.79 17.49 -15.66
C ARG A 25 6.81 16.38 -15.97
N ALA A 26 7.30 15.69 -14.95
CA ALA A 26 8.27 14.59 -15.08
C ALA A 26 7.62 13.22 -15.34
N GLY A 27 6.28 13.15 -15.45
CA GLY A 27 5.50 11.92 -15.58
C GLY A 27 4.71 11.59 -14.31
N LEU A 28 4.37 10.31 -14.16
CA LEU A 28 3.71 9.77 -12.98
C LEU A 28 4.55 9.99 -11.72
N GLU A 29 3.97 10.60 -10.70
CA GLU A 29 4.53 10.70 -9.35
C GLU A 29 3.69 9.92 -8.34
N VAL A 30 4.37 9.38 -7.33
CA VAL A 30 3.80 8.63 -6.21
C VAL A 30 4.11 9.35 -4.91
N PHE A 31 3.15 9.41 -4.01
CA PHE A 31 3.35 9.95 -2.67
C PHE A 31 3.97 8.90 -1.75
N LEU A 32 5.03 9.30 -1.04
CA LEU A 32 5.72 8.46 -0.07
C LEU A 32 5.83 9.20 1.27
N LEU A 33 5.61 8.46 2.35
CA LEU A 33 5.74 8.91 3.74
C LEU A 33 6.96 8.26 4.38
N LYS A 34 7.78 9.03 5.07
CA LYS A 34 8.88 8.49 5.88
C LYS A 34 8.38 8.21 7.29
N ARG A 35 8.28 6.93 7.65
CA ARG A 35 7.87 6.51 8.99
C ARG A 35 8.82 7.06 10.04
N HIS A 36 8.28 7.41 11.20
CA HIS A 36 9.07 7.79 12.36
C HIS A 36 10.08 6.68 12.72
N GLY A 37 11.29 7.07 13.15
CA GLY A 37 12.39 6.13 13.39
C GLY A 37 12.11 5.11 14.51
N MET A 38 11.21 5.43 15.44
CA MET A 38 10.80 4.53 16.53
C MET A 38 9.66 3.58 16.16
N SER A 39 9.27 3.49 14.88
CA SER A 39 8.20 2.59 14.48
C SER A 39 8.61 1.12 14.68
N ASP A 40 7.73 0.34 15.33
CA ASP A 40 7.86 -1.11 15.53
C ASP A 40 8.06 -1.91 14.23
N VAL A 41 7.74 -1.33 13.08
CA VAL A 41 7.81 -1.95 11.75
C VAL A 41 8.50 -0.97 10.80
N LEU A 42 9.70 -1.32 10.30
CA LEU A 42 10.40 -0.58 9.25
C LEU A 42 10.63 0.92 9.57
N GLY A 43 11.03 1.25 10.81
CA GLY A 43 11.32 2.63 11.21
C GLY A 43 12.30 3.33 10.25
N GLY A 44 11.96 4.55 9.84
CA GLY A 44 12.75 5.33 8.87
C GLY A 44 12.56 4.98 7.40
N ALA A 45 11.81 3.91 7.07
CA ALA A 45 11.49 3.57 5.69
C ALA A 45 10.43 4.50 5.10
N TYR A 46 10.54 4.73 3.79
CA TYR A 46 9.51 5.36 2.99
C TYR A 46 8.45 4.32 2.61
N VAL A 47 7.19 4.64 2.87
CA VAL A 47 6.03 3.78 2.67
C VAL A 47 4.91 4.55 1.95
N PHE A 48 3.89 3.82 1.52
CA PHE A 48 2.62 4.44 1.11
C PHE A 48 1.72 4.58 2.34
N PRO A 49 0.78 5.53 2.36
CA PRO A 49 -0.24 5.63 3.42
C PRO A 49 -1.05 4.34 3.52
N GLY A 50 -1.23 3.83 4.73
CA GLY A 50 -1.91 2.58 4.94
C GLY A 50 -1.61 1.94 6.27
N GLY A 51 -2.59 1.19 6.74
CA GLY A 51 -2.53 0.56 8.04
C GLY A 51 -3.50 -0.60 8.16
N LYS A 52 -3.78 -0.94 9.41
CA LYS A 52 -4.57 -2.12 9.75
C LYS A 52 -6.03 -1.75 9.61
N VAL A 53 -6.87 -2.73 9.28
CA VAL A 53 -8.30 -2.58 9.50
C VAL A 53 -8.54 -2.43 11.00
N ASP A 54 -9.25 -1.37 11.38
CA ASP A 54 -9.72 -1.12 12.74
C ASP A 54 -11.14 -1.65 12.92
N LEU A 55 -11.57 -1.90 14.17
CA LEU A 55 -12.94 -2.32 14.45
C LEU A 55 -13.94 -1.21 14.07
N ALA A 56 -13.58 0.07 14.24
CA ALA A 56 -14.41 1.20 13.85
C ALA A 56 -14.68 1.26 12.34
N ASP A 57 -13.79 0.71 11.51
CA ASP A 57 -14.01 0.64 10.05
C ASP A 57 -15.25 -0.22 9.72
N ALA A 58 -15.56 -1.23 10.55
CA ALA A 58 -16.72 -2.11 10.41
C ALA A 58 -18.01 -1.56 11.04
N GLU A 59 -17.92 -0.49 11.83
CA GLU A 59 -19.07 0.14 12.49
C GLU A 59 -19.72 1.23 11.61
N LEU A 60 -19.03 1.67 10.56
CA LEU A 60 -19.55 2.66 9.63
C LEU A 60 -20.72 2.13 8.79
N ASP A 61 -21.82 2.88 8.77
CA ASP A 61 -22.95 2.59 7.87
C ASP A 61 -22.55 2.84 6.41
N VAL A 62 -22.25 1.75 5.71
CA VAL A 62 -21.81 1.76 4.32
C VAL A 62 -22.80 2.47 3.39
N ALA A 63 -24.11 2.30 3.59
CA ALA A 63 -25.13 2.88 2.72
C ALA A 63 -25.12 4.42 2.79
N THR A 64 -24.86 4.95 3.98
CA THR A 64 -24.76 6.39 4.23
C THR A 64 -23.41 6.94 3.79
N HIS A 65 -22.32 6.24 4.11
CA HIS A 65 -20.97 6.80 4.04
C HIS A 65 -20.15 6.42 2.82
N LEU A 66 -20.51 5.42 2.01
CA LEU A 66 -19.78 5.10 0.77
C LEU A 66 -20.58 5.47 -0.47
N ASP A 67 -19.87 5.87 -1.53
CA ASP A 67 -20.43 6.12 -2.86
C ASP A 67 -20.64 4.85 -3.71
N ALA A 68 -20.15 3.70 -3.25
CA ALA A 68 -20.15 2.43 -3.96
C ALA A 68 -20.89 1.33 -3.21
N ASP A 69 -21.52 0.44 -3.97
CA ASP A 69 -22.22 -0.73 -3.44
C ASP A 69 -21.22 -1.80 -2.94
N PRO A 70 -21.41 -2.39 -1.74
CA PRO A 70 -20.53 -3.44 -1.20
C PRO A 70 -20.29 -4.62 -2.15
N ALA A 71 -21.29 -5.03 -2.92
CA ALA A 71 -21.15 -6.12 -3.88
C ALA A 71 -20.24 -5.73 -5.05
N ALA A 72 -20.27 -4.46 -5.49
CA ALA A 72 -19.35 -3.95 -6.50
C ALA A 72 -17.92 -3.85 -5.98
N LEU A 73 -17.74 -3.39 -4.73
CA LEU A 73 -16.44 -3.34 -4.06
C LEU A 73 -15.83 -4.72 -3.90
N HIS A 74 -16.64 -5.69 -3.46
CA HIS A 74 -16.26 -7.10 -3.37
C HIS A 74 -15.87 -7.69 -4.72
N ALA A 75 -16.70 -7.48 -5.75
CA ALA A 75 -16.42 -7.98 -7.10
C ALA A 75 -15.09 -7.44 -7.64
N ALA A 76 -14.75 -6.18 -7.36
CA ALA A 76 -13.50 -5.57 -7.80
C ALA A 76 -12.25 -6.14 -7.10
N LEU A 77 -12.38 -6.70 -5.88
CA LEU A 77 -11.26 -7.35 -5.20
C LEU A 77 -10.94 -8.74 -5.78
N HIS A 78 -11.93 -9.42 -6.38
CA HIS A 78 -11.81 -10.80 -6.88
C HIS A 78 -11.41 -11.80 -5.77
N GLU A 79 -12.02 -11.67 -4.59
CA GLU A 79 -11.67 -12.49 -3.42
C GLU A 79 -12.90 -13.25 -2.88
N ASP A 80 -13.16 -14.46 -3.39
CA ASP A 80 -14.30 -15.28 -2.96
C ASP A 80 -14.28 -15.70 -1.47
N GLY A 81 -13.15 -15.48 -0.79
CA GLY A 81 -12.93 -15.84 0.61
C GLY A 81 -13.43 -14.82 1.63
N ILE A 82 -13.93 -13.67 1.20
CA ILE A 82 -14.41 -12.58 2.07
C ILE A 82 -15.86 -12.21 1.75
N GLY A 83 -16.58 -11.64 2.72
CA GLY A 83 -17.95 -11.15 2.51
C GLY A 83 -17.99 -9.75 1.86
N HIS A 84 -19.19 -9.31 1.45
CA HIS A 84 -19.37 -7.95 0.91
C HIS A 84 -19.06 -6.85 1.93
N ASP A 85 -19.47 -7.05 3.19
CA ASP A 85 -19.20 -6.09 4.27
C ASP A 85 -17.69 -6.01 4.56
N GLU A 86 -17.01 -7.16 4.60
CA GLU A 86 -15.56 -7.23 4.79
C GLU A 86 -14.80 -6.54 3.65
N ALA A 87 -15.29 -6.68 2.40
CA ALA A 87 -14.76 -5.92 1.28
C ALA A 87 -14.93 -4.42 1.49
N ALA A 88 -16.13 -3.94 1.85
CA ALA A 88 -16.36 -2.51 2.11
C ALA A 88 -15.44 -1.96 3.21
N VAL A 89 -15.22 -2.72 4.27
CA VAL A 89 -14.31 -2.38 5.37
C VAL A 89 -12.87 -2.17 4.91
N LEU A 90 -12.38 -2.96 3.94
CA LEU A 90 -11.03 -2.77 3.37
C LEU A 90 -10.89 -1.42 2.64
N TYR A 91 -11.94 -0.98 1.93
CA TYR A 91 -11.95 0.33 1.28
C TYR A 91 -12.04 1.45 2.30
N ILE A 92 -12.86 1.30 3.34
CA ILE A 92 -12.96 2.27 4.44
C ILE A 92 -11.60 2.44 5.13
N ALA A 93 -10.94 1.34 5.49
CA ALA A 93 -9.62 1.37 6.10
C ALA A 93 -8.60 2.10 5.20
N ALA A 94 -8.57 1.81 3.89
CA ALA A 94 -7.71 2.51 2.95
C ALA A 94 -7.96 4.04 2.94
N LEU A 95 -9.23 4.44 2.91
CA LEU A 95 -9.63 5.85 2.88
C LEU A 95 -9.36 6.58 4.19
N ARG A 96 -9.59 5.92 5.32
CA ARG A 96 -9.27 6.43 6.66
C ARG A 96 -7.77 6.66 6.78
N GLU A 97 -6.94 5.65 6.51
CA GLU A 97 -5.48 5.74 6.64
C GLU A 97 -4.91 6.82 5.70
N ALA A 98 -5.42 6.93 4.46
CA ALA A 98 -5.02 8.01 3.56
C ALA A 98 -5.34 9.39 4.13
N PHE A 99 -6.51 9.56 4.76
CA PHE A 99 -6.88 10.83 5.37
C PHE A 99 -6.09 11.13 6.65
N GLU A 100 -5.98 10.17 7.57
CA GLU A 100 -5.29 10.32 8.85
C GLU A 100 -3.79 10.63 8.65
N GLU A 101 -3.12 9.89 7.77
CA GLU A 101 -1.68 10.04 7.56
C GLU A 101 -1.31 11.23 6.65
N THR A 102 -2.23 11.67 5.78
CA THR A 102 -1.87 12.62 4.70
C THR A 102 -2.74 13.87 4.59
N GLY A 103 -3.88 13.90 5.26
CA GLY A 103 -4.91 14.93 5.10
C GLY A 103 -5.68 14.87 3.78
N VAL A 104 -5.38 13.91 2.89
CA VAL A 104 -6.12 13.73 1.63
C VAL A 104 -7.41 12.98 1.89
N LEU A 105 -8.53 13.63 1.59
CA LEU A 105 -9.87 13.10 1.82
C LEU A 105 -10.54 12.79 0.48
N PHE A 106 -10.73 11.50 0.18
CA PHE A 106 -11.50 11.04 -0.97
C PHE A 106 -12.98 11.01 -0.61
N ALA A 107 -13.67 12.15 -0.76
CA ALA A 107 -15.10 12.26 -0.48
C ALA A 107 -15.79 13.19 -1.49
N GLU A 108 -17.08 12.97 -1.70
CA GLU A 108 -17.88 13.74 -2.66
C GLU A 108 -17.97 15.23 -2.26
N GLY A 109 -17.74 16.11 -3.23
CA GLY A 109 -17.91 17.56 -3.03
C GLY A 109 -16.94 18.18 -2.00
N VAL A 110 -15.78 17.56 -1.80
CA VAL A 110 -14.71 18.08 -0.93
C VAL A 110 -13.67 18.82 -1.77
N ASP A 111 -13.52 20.11 -1.48
CA ASP A 111 -12.39 20.93 -1.93
C ASP A 111 -11.28 20.96 -0.87
N ALA A 112 -10.20 21.69 -1.16
CA ALA A 112 -9.08 21.86 -0.25
C ALA A 112 -9.47 22.43 1.12
N GLY A 113 -10.43 23.36 1.16
CA GLY A 113 -10.89 24.00 2.39
C GLY A 113 -11.66 23.05 3.29
N ARG A 114 -12.56 22.25 2.72
CA ARG A 114 -13.28 21.21 3.46
C ARG A 114 -12.34 20.08 3.91
N ALA A 115 -11.37 19.67 3.10
CA ALA A 115 -10.38 18.70 3.53
C ALA A 115 -9.56 19.23 4.72
N ALA A 116 -9.10 20.49 4.66
CA ALA A 116 -8.38 21.12 5.77
C ALA A 116 -9.22 21.23 7.06
N LEU A 117 -10.51 21.57 6.95
CA LEU A 117 -11.41 21.60 8.09
C LEU A 117 -11.59 20.20 8.72
N ALA A 118 -11.72 19.16 7.89
CA ALA A 118 -11.79 17.79 8.37
C ALA A 118 -10.51 17.40 9.12
N THR A 119 -9.34 17.73 8.56
CA THR A 119 -8.05 17.47 9.21
C THR A 119 -7.93 18.18 10.56
N GLU A 120 -8.46 19.40 10.69
CA GLU A 120 -8.47 20.11 11.97
C GLU A 120 -9.35 19.42 13.00
N LEU A 121 -10.54 18.95 12.62
CA LEU A 121 -11.41 18.18 13.52
C LEU A 121 -10.72 16.90 14.04
N LEU A 122 -9.97 16.20 13.17
CA LEU A 122 -9.17 15.04 13.56
C LEU A 122 -8.08 15.43 14.58
N ARG A 123 -7.38 16.55 14.35
CA ARG A 123 -6.37 17.08 15.29
C ARG A 123 -6.96 17.52 16.64
N GLU A 124 -8.21 17.98 16.64
CA GLU A 124 -8.98 18.24 17.86
C GLU A 124 -9.44 16.95 18.58
N GLY A 125 -9.06 15.78 18.08
CA GLY A 125 -9.31 14.48 18.68
C GLY A 125 -10.67 13.87 18.35
N ARG A 126 -11.35 14.34 17.29
CA ARG A 126 -12.54 13.66 16.78
C ARG A 126 -12.14 12.38 16.07
N ALA A 127 -12.94 11.33 16.26
CA ALA A 127 -12.78 10.09 15.51
C ALA A 127 -13.20 10.26 14.04
N PHE A 128 -12.70 9.38 13.16
CA PHE A 128 -12.95 9.47 11.72
C PHE A 128 -14.45 9.46 11.37
N ASP A 129 -15.23 8.57 11.98
CA ASP A 129 -16.68 8.47 11.83
C ASP A 129 -17.42 9.74 12.30
N GLU A 130 -16.99 10.34 13.42
CA GLU A 130 -17.52 11.61 13.90
C GLU A 130 -17.29 12.74 12.88
N VAL A 131 -16.09 12.80 12.29
CA VAL A 131 -15.77 13.78 11.24
C VAL A 131 -16.68 13.59 10.02
N LEU A 132 -16.87 12.35 9.56
CA LEU A 132 -17.75 12.04 8.45
C LEU A 132 -19.20 12.48 8.73
N ALA A 133 -19.72 12.17 9.92
CA ALA A 133 -21.07 12.52 10.33
C ALA A 133 -21.27 14.04 10.46
N MET A 134 -20.36 14.72 11.16
CA MET A 134 -20.43 16.17 11.37
C MET A 134 -20.40 16.95 10.06
N MET A 135 -19.58 16.50 9.11
CA MET A 135 -19.37 17.18 7.84
C MET A 135 -20.27 16.64 6.71
N ARG A 136 -21.09 15.62 7.00
CA ARG A 136 -21.98 14.91 6.07
C ARG A 136 -21.22 14.43 4.83
N LEU A 137 -20.10 13.76 5.08
CA LEU A 137 -19.19 13.28 4.04
C LEU A 137 -19.59 11.88 3.59
N ARG A 138 -19.54 11.69 2.27
CA ARG A 138 -19.68 10.39 1.60
C ARG A 138 -18.36 10.09 0.90
N LEU A 139 -17.69 9.05 1.37
CA LEU A 139 -16.40 8.57 0.91
C LEU A 139 -16.48 8.01 -0.51
N GLN A 140 -15.48 8.32 -1.32
CA GLN A 140 -15.38 7.91 -2.71
C GLN A 140 -14.61 6.59 -2.86
N ALA A 141 -15.17 5.50 -2.35
CA ALA A 141 -14.61 4.16 -2.50
C ALA A 141 -14.49 3.75 -3.99
N SER A 142 -15.38 4.27 -4.85
CA SER A 142 -15.32 4.07 -6.30
C SER A 142 -14.03 4.58 -6.97
N ARG A 143 -13.26 5.45 -6.30
CA ARG A 143 -11.98 5.99 -6.79
C ARG A 143 -10.76 5.17 -6.40
N LEU A 144 -10.94 4.16 -5.56
CA LEU A 144 -9.88 3.22 -5.21
C LEU A 144 -9.91 2.06 -6.21
N HIS A 145 -8.79 1.85 -6.89
CA HIS A 145 -8.65 0.76 -7.85
C HIS A 145 -7.79 -0.35 -7.23
N PRO A 146 -8.36 -1.52 -6.88
CA PRO A 146 -7.58 -2.66 -6.40
C PRO A 146 -6.44 -2.98 -7.36
N TRP A 147 -5.24 -3.14 -6.82
CA TRP A 147 -4.03 -3.28 -7.65
C TRP A 147 -3.24 -4.54 -7.35
N CYS A 148 -2.98 -4.83 -6.08
CA CYS A 148 -2.38 -6.10 -5.68
C CYS A 148 -2.66 -6.38 -4.19
N ARG A 149 -2.45 -7.63 -3.78
CA ARG A 149 -2.60 -8.07 -2.39
C ARG A 149 -1.27 -8.65 -1.91
N TRP A 150 -0.73 -8.15 -0.80
CA TRP A 150 0.53 -8.62 -0.24
C TRP A 150 0.31 -9.33 1.10
N ILE A 151 0.79 -10.56 1.21
CA ILE A 151 0.81 -11.30 2.48
C ILE A 151 2.24 -11.38 2.99
N THR A 152 2.44 -10.96 4.24
CA THR A 152 3.74 -11.03 4.90
C THR A 152 4.18 -12.49 5.06
N PRO A 153 5.41 -12.86 4.65
CA PRO A 153 5.85 -14.26 4.64
C PRO A 153 5.94 -14.87 6.04
N LEU A 154 5.74 -16.19 6.11
CA LEU A 154 6.02 -17.00 7.29
C LEU A 154 7.54 -17.22 7.42
N ILE A 155 8.28 -16.30 8.02
CA ILE A 155 9.69 -16.50 8.35
C ILE A 155 9.83 -16.74 9.85
N GLY A 156 10.29 -17.95 10.22
CA GLY A 156 10.44 -18.39 11.61
C GLY A 156 11.18 -17.37 12.48
N GLY A 157 10.51 -16.93 13.55
CA GLY A 157 11.11 -16.22 14.68
C GLY A 157 11.41 -14.71 14.54
N VAL A 158 11.40 -14.13 13.34
CA VAL A 158 11.86 -12.73 13.13
C VAL A 158 10.72 -11.73 12.90
N ILE A 159 9.65 -12.11 12.18
CA ILE A 159 8.51 -11.22 11.92
C ILE A 159 7.38 -11.55 12.90
N ARG A 160 7.20 -10.70 13.92
CA ARG A 160 6.17 -10.89 14.97
C ARG A 160 4.76 -10.44 14.56
N LYS A 161 4.64 -9.60 13.52
CA LYS A 161 3.36 -9.06 13.02
C LYS A 161 3.22 -9.37 11.54
N ARG A 162 2.20 -10.15 11.16
CA ARG A 162 1.89 -10.47 9.76
C ARG A 162 0.70 -9.65 9.30
N PHE A 163 0.82 -9.11 8.10
CA PHE A 163 -0.25 -8.37 7.44
C PHE A 163 -0.63 -9.02 6.12
N ASP A 164 -1.92 -8.93 5.82
CA ASP A 164 -2.53 -9.27 4.54
C ASP A 164 -3.15 -8.00 3.98
N THR A 165 -2.38 -7.32 3.14
CA THR A 165 -2.57 -5.91 2.78
C THR A 165 -3.10 -5.80 1.37
N ARG A 166 -4.25 -5.14 1.18
CA ARG A 166 -4.74 -4.78 -0.16
C ARG A 166 -4.20 -3.41 -0.53
N PHE A 167 -3.56 -3.31 -1.69
CA PHE A 167 -3.03 -2.07 -2.24
C PHE A 167 -4.00 -1.55 -3.30
N PHE A 168 -4.41 -0.30 -3.15
CA PHE A 168 -5.27 0.42 -4.08
C PHE A 168 -4.49 1.54 -4.76
N LEU A 169 -4.67 1.73 -6.06
CA LEU A 169 -4.23 2.95 -6.75
C LEU A 169 -5.32 4.01 -6.65
N ALA A 170 -4.94 5.26 -6.43
CA ALA A 170 -5.87 6.38 -6.44
C ALA A 170 -5.23 7.66 -6.98
N ALA A 171 -5.94 8.35 -7.88
CA ALA A 171 -5.58 9.70 -8.30
C ALA A 171 -5.96 10.70 -7.20
N VAL A 172 -4.99 11.45 -6.68
CA VAL A 172 -5.24 12.44 -5.62
C VAL A 172 -6.29 13.46 -6.08
N PRO A 173 -7.31 13.79 -5.25
CA PRO A 173 -8.31 14.80 -5.60
C PRO A 173 -7.68 16.15 -5.91
N GLU A 174 -8.15 16.81 -6.96
CA GLU A 174 -7.64 18.12 -7.38
C GLU A 174 -7.79 19.15 -6.25
N GLY A 175 -6.79 20.03 -6.12
CA GLY A 175 -6.77 21.10 -5.14
C GLY A 175 -6.35 20.67 -3.73
N GLN A 176 -6.38 19.39 -3.38
CA GLN A 176 -5.87 18.91 -2.10
C GLN A 176 -4.34 18.77 -2.11
N THR A 177 -3.71 19.04 -0.97
CA THR A 177 -2.26 18.90 -0.78
C THR A 177 -2.00 17.83 0.28
N ALA A 178 -1.35 16.74 -0.14
CA ALA A 178 -0.94 15.68 0.77
C ALA A 178 0.26 16.12 1.64
N THR A 179 0.14 15.94 2.96
CA THR A 179 1.19 16.24 3.95
C THR A 179 1.17 15.22 5.07
N HIS A 180 2.32 14.73 5.50
CA HIS A 180 2.41 13.82 6.65
C HIS A 180 1.80 14.41 7.94
N ASP A 181 1.32 13.52 8.80
CA ASP A 181 0.67 13.82 10.08
C ASP A 181 1.57 14.42 11.18
N ASN A 182 2.91 14.35 11.03
CA ASN A 182 3.91 14.72 12.04
C ASN A 182 3.91 13.86 13.32
N HIS A 183 3.13 12.77 13.34
CA HIS A 183 3.05 11.83 14.46
C HIS A 183 3.67 10.49 14.05
N GLU A 184 3.07 9.81 13.08
CA GLU A 184 3.56 8.53 12.56
C GLU A 184 4.58 8.69 11.44
N ALA A 185 4.48 9.77 10.67
CA ALA A 185 5.40 10.11 9.60
C ALA A 185 6.09 11.47 9.85
N THR A 186 7.36 11.55 9.47
CA THR A 186 8.23 12.72 9.73
C THR A 186 8.57 13.52 8.48
N GLU A 187 8.39 12.90 7.32
CA GLU A 187 8.64 13.52 6.02
C GLU A 187 7.65 12.94 5.01
N SER A 188 7.36 13.70 3.97
CA SER A 188 6.53 13.26 2.85
C SER A 188 7.07 13.82 1.55
N VAL A 189 7.11 13.00 0.49
CA VAL A 189 7.64 13.40 -0.81
C VAL A 189 6.77 12.89 -1.95
N TRP A 190 6.71 13.67 -3.02
CA TRP A 190 6.25 13.22 -4.32
C TRP A 190 7.48 12.92 -5.17
N LEU A 191 7.60 11.69 -5.67
CA LEU A 191 8.70 11.26 -6.52
C LEU A 191 8.16 10.45 -7.70
N THR A 192 8.85 10.52 -8.84
CA THR A 192 8.63 9.50 -9.87
C THR A 192 9.05 8.13 -9.32
N PRO A 193 8.41 7.02 -9.73
CA PRO A 193 8.80 5.69 -9.25
C PRO A 193 10.28 5.38 -9.48
N ARG A 194 10.82 5.78 -10.65
CA ARG A 194 12.24 5.61 -10.99
C ARG A 194 13.13 6.44 -10.06
N THR A 195 12.81 7.71 -9.82
CA THR A 195 13.60 8.56 -8.92
C THR A 195 13.61 8.01 -7.49
N ALA A 196 12.50 7.48 -6.99
CA ALA A 196 12.47 6.85 -5.66
C ALA A 196 13.42 5.63 -5.61
N LEU A 197 13.40 4.76 -6.62
CA LEU A 197 14.32 3.62 -6.71
C LEU A 197 15.79 4.05 -6.85
N GLU A 198 16.08 5.10 -7.61
CA GLU A 198 17.44 5.67 -7.73
C GLU A 198 17.92 6.24 -6.39
N GLN A 199 17.04 6.95 -5.65
CA GLN A 199 17.35 7.43 -4.31
C GLN A 199 17.58 6.27 -3.33
N TYR A 200 16.85 5.17 -3.47
CA TYR A 200 17.08 3.94 -2.71
C TYR A 200 18.45 3.32 -3.04
N ARG A 201 18.79 3.18 -4.32
CA ARG A 201 20.13 2.72 -4.75
C ARG A 201 21.24 3.60 -4.18
N ASP A 202 21.05 4.92 -4.21
CA ASP A 202 22.00 5.90 -3.73
C ASP A 202 22.01 6.07 -2.19
N ARG A 203 21.28 5.23 -1.45
CA ARG A 203 21.16 5.25 0.02
C ARG A 203 20.65 6.58 0.60
N LYS A 204 19.84 7.31 -0.17
CA LYS A 204 19.16 8.53 0.27
C LYS A 204 17.83 8.25 0.98
N ILE A 205 17.17 7.16 0.59
CA ILE A 205 15.95 6.67 1.23
C ILE A 205 16.04 5.18 1.53
N GLU A 206 15.27 4.75 2.53
CA GLU A 206 15.04 3.34 2.86
C GLU A 206 13.71 2.89 2.28
N LEU A 207 13.67 1.73 1.65
CA LEU A 207 12.46 1.10 1.11
C LEU A 207 12.41 -0.35 1.54
N ALA A 208 11.20 -0.83 1.77
CA ALA A 208 10.92 -2.24 2.01
C ALA A 208 10.48 -2.94 0.70
N PRO A 209 10.49 -4.28 0.65
CA PRO A 209 10.22 -5.03 -0.57
C PRO A 209 8.91 -4.71 -1.27
N PRO A 210 7.75 -4.52 -0.58
CA PRO A 210 6.52 -4.10 -1.24
C PRO A 210 6.71 -2.78 -2.00
N GLN A 211 7.35 -1.78 -1.38
CA GLN A 211 7.62 -0.50 -2.04
C GLN A 211 8.59 -0.65 -3.21
N ILE A 212 9.67 -1.41 -3.08
CA ILE A 212 10.65 -1.63 -4.16
C ILE A 212 9.94 -2.24 -5.39
N MET A 213 9.20 -3.33 -5.19
CA MET A 213 8.51 -4.03 -6.28
C MET A 213 7.36 -3.19 -6.85
N SER A 214 6.60 -2.49 -6.01
CA SER A 214 5.54 -1.59 -6.47
C SER A 214 6.08 -0.42 -7.28
N LEU A 215 7.17 0.23 -6.84
CA LEU A 215 7.79 1.33 -7.59
C LEU A 215 8.42 0.82 -8.91
N ALA A 216 8.97 -0.39 -8.91
CA ALA A 216 9.47 -1.04 -10.12
C ALA A 216 8.33 -1.27 -11.14
N HIS A 217 7.19 -1.79 -10.69
CA HIS A 217 5.99 -1.92 -11.53
C HIS A 217 5.49 -0.56 -12.03
N LEU A 218 5.32 0.42 -11.13
CA LEU A 218 4.81 1.75 -11.48
C LEU A 218 5.73 2.53 -12.44
N SER A 219 7.04 2.25 -12.43
CA SER A 219 8.00 2.87 -13.37
C SER A 219 7.73 2.57 -14.85
N ARG A 220 6.85 1.60 -15.14
CA ARG A 220 6.41 1.22 -16.48
C ARG A 220 5.29 2.11 -17.01
N HIS A 221 4.69 2.94 -16.17
CA HIS A 221 3.58 3.81 -16.51
C HIS A 221 4.03 5.27 -16.64
N ALA A 222 3.57 5.93 -17.69
CA ALA A 222 3.87 7.35 -17.94
C ALA A 222 2.91 8.31 -17.23
N SER A 223 1.72 7.82 -16.86
CA SER A 223 0.65 8.64 -16.27
C SER A 223 -0.25 7.86 -15.33
N VAL A 224 -1.03 8.58 -14.53
CA VAL A 224 -2.03 8.03 -13.62
C VAL A 224 -3.04 7.18 -14.39
N ALA A 225 -3.52 7.69 -15.52
CA ALA A 225 -4.46 6.99 -16.38
C ALA A 225 -3.90 5.66 -16.91
N SER A 226 -2.61 5.60 -17.23
CA SER A 226 -1.97 4.35 -17.67
C SER A 226 -1.89 3.32 -16.54
N ALA A 227 -1.56 3.73 -15.32
CA ALA A 227 -1.47 2.84 -14.17
C ALA A 227 -2.85 2.30 -13.75
N ILE A 228 -3.86 3.17 -13.62
CA ILE A 228 -5.23 2.79 -13.28
C ILE A 228 -5.87 1.92 -14.39
N GLY A 229 -5.59 2.24 -15.65
CA GLY A 229 -6.04 1.46 -16.80
C GLY A 229 -5.48 0.02 -16.81
N GLU A 230 -4.31 -0.22 -16.22
CA GLU A 230 -3.77 -1.56 -16.05
C GLU A 230 -4.41 -2.32 -14.87
N ALA A 231 -4.67 -1.63 -13.76
CA ALA A 231 -5.24 -2.23 -12.55
C ALA A 231 -6.70 -2.67 -12.74
N SER A 232 -7.52 -1.82 -13.38
CA SER A 232 -8.99 -1.99 -13.42
C SER A 232 -9.52 -3.29 -14.07
N PRO A 233 -8.96 -3.81 -15.18
CA PRO A 233 -9.54 -4.98 -15.86
C PRO A 233 -9.03 -6.34 -15.35
N ARG A 234 -8.09 -6.38 -14.41
CA ARG A 234 -7.43 -7.64 -14.00
C ARG A 234 -7.70 -7.93 -12.52
N PRO A 235 -7.89 -9.20 -12.15
CA PRO A 235 -7.84 -9.61 -10.76
C PRO A 235 -6.52 -9.15 -10.12
N PRO A 236 -6.56 -8.45 -8.95
CA PRO A 236 -5.35 -8.07 -8.24
C PRO A 236 -4.51 -9.31 -7.91
N PRO A 237 -3.25 -9.40 -8.34
CA PRO A 237 -2.41 -10.55 -8.05
C PRO A 237 -2.10 -10.64 -6.55
N LEU A 238 -2.12 -11.86 -6.03
CA LEU A 238 -1.65 -12.19 -4.69
C LEU A 238 -0.13 -12.38 -4.69
N ILE A 239 0.55 -11.63 -3.84
CA ILE A 239 1.99 -11.66 -3.63
C ILE A 239 2.25 -12.08 -2.19
N GLU A 240 2.61 -13.35 -2.01
CA GLU A 240 3.14 -13.86 -0.75
C GLU A 240 4.62 -14.19 -1.00
N PRO A 241 5.59 -13.36 -0.57
CA PRO A 241 7.00 -13.66 -0.78
C PRO A 241 7.37 -15.00 -0.14
N PHE A 242 8.34 -15.70 -0.72
CA PHE A 242 8.87 -16.93 -0.14
C PHE A 242 10.36 -16.75 0.18
N ALA A 243 10.73 -16.95 1.44
CA ALA A 243 12.11 -16.79 1.88
C ALA A 243 12.95 -18.00 1.47
N ILE A 244 14.08 -17.75 0.82
CA ILE A 244 15.01 -18.77 0.35
C ILE A 244 16.45 -18.43 0.75
N GLN A 245 17.29 -19.46 0.79
CA GLN A 245 18.74 -19.29 0.79
C GLN A 245 19.23 -19.62 -0.62
N HIS A 246 19.87 -18.66 -1.30
CA HIS A 246 20.42 -18.84 -2.64
C HIS A 246 21.89 -18.40 -2.64
N GLU A 247 22.80 -19.30 -3.05
CA GLU A 247 24.25 -19.06 -3.06
C GLU A 247 24.79 -18.52 -1.72
N GLY A 248 24.30 -19.07 -0.59
CA GLY A 248 24.71 -18.62 0.74
C GLY A 248 24.17 -17.25 1.16
N THR A 249 23.37 -16.58 0.32
CA THR A 249 22.70 -15.30 0.63
C THR A 249 21.20 -15.52 0.90
N ARG A 250 20.63 -14.80 1.86
CA ARG A 250 19.17 -14.79 2.08
C ARG A 250 18.50 -13.97 0.99
N ALA A 251 17.42 -14.49 0.42
CA ALA A 251 16.61 -13.77 -0.55
C ALA A 251 15.11 -14.04 -0.31
N MET A 252 14.27 -13.17 -0.85
CA MET A 252 12.88 -13.49 -1.10
C MET A 252 12.71 -13.77 -2.58
N CYS A 253 11.98 -14.84 -2.91
CA CYS A 253 11.45 -15.03 -4.24
C CYS A 253 9.94 -14.73 -4.28
N TYR A 254 9.44 -14.38 -5.46
CA TYR A 254 8.05 -14.00 -5.70
C TYR A 254 7.34 -15.02 -6.61
N PRO A 255 6.00 -15.03 -6.67
CA PRO A 255 5.26 -15.85 -7.62
C PRO A 255 5.81 -15.73 -9.04
N GLY A 256 6.05 -16.87 -9.68
CA GLY A 256 6.74 -16.97 -10.97
C GLY A 256 8.17 -17.51 -10.88
N ASP A 257 8.80 -17.45 -9.71
CA ASP A 257 10.14 -17.99 -9.50
C ASP A 257 10.15 -19.52 -9.40
N GLU A 258 11.22 -20.16 -9.87
CA GLU A 258 11.45 -21.61 -9.79
C GLU A 258 11.57 -22.15 -8.34
N CYS A 259 11.88 -21.29 -7.36
CA CYS A 259 11.89 -21.64 -5.95
C CYS A 259 10.58 -21.27 -5.23
N HIS A 260 9.64 -20.60 -5.92
CA HIS A 260 8.37 -20.18 -5.33
C HIS A 260 7.27 -21.24 -5.53
N PRO A 261 6.41 -21.51 -4.51
CA PRO A 261 5.32 -22.49 -4.65
C PRO A 261 4.31 -22.17 -5.76
N VAL A 262 4.01 -20.88 -5.94
CA VAL A 262 3.18 -20.38 -7.05
C VAL A 262 4.06 -20.12 -8.27
N ARG A 263 3.77 -20.84 -9.37
CA ARG A 263 4.54 -20.80 -10.64
C ARG A 263 4.10 -19.69 -11.60
N GLU A 264 2.90 -19.17 -11.42
CA GLU A 264 2.41 -18.05 -12.22
C GLU A 264 3.03 -16.74 -11.74
N ARG A 265 3.51 -15.92 -12.68
CA ARG A 265 4.16 -14.66 -12.37
C ARG A 265 3.13 -13.62 -11.96
N ALA A 266 3.25 -13.10 -10.73
CA ALA A 266 2.34 -12.10 -10.18
C ALA A 266 2.75 -10.64 -10.48
N LEU A 267 4.04 -10.37 -10.65
CA LEU A 267 4.59 -9.02 -10.77
C LEU A 267 5.58 -8.91 -11.95
N PRO A 268 5.64 -7.77 -12.66
CA PRO A 268 6.77 -7.45 -13.52
C PRO A 268 8.05 -7.18 -12.68
N GLY A 269 9.21 -7.04 -13.32
CA GLY A 269 10.48 -6.86 -12.63
C GLY A 269 11.08 -8.19 -12.10
N PRO A 270 12.05 -8.12 -11.17
CA PRO A 270 12.83 -9.28 -10.76
C PRO A 270 12.00 -10.27 -9.95
N LEU A 271 12.28 -11.56 -10.10
CA LEU A 271 11.61 -12.61 -9.34
C LEU A 271 12.23 -12.87 -7.97
N ARG A 272 13.36 -12.21 -7.67
CA ARG A 272 14.07 -12.32 -6.39
C ARG A 272 14.62 -10.96 -5.93
N LEU A 273 14.54 -10.70 -4.63
CA LEU A 273 15.31 -9.65 -3.96
C LEU A 273 16.20 -10.27 -2.87
N TYR A 274 17.48 -9.94 -2.89
CA TYR A 274 18.50 -10.46 -1.98
C TYR A 274 18.72 -9.50 -0.83
N HIS A 275 18.81 -10.05 0.37
CA HIS A 275 19.09 -9.27 1.57
C HIS A 275 20.61 -9.11 1.74
N ARG A 276 21.14 -7.92 1.42
CA ARG A 276 22.56 -7.56 1.47
C ARG A 276 22.70 -6.21 2.17
N ASP A 277 23.66 -6.08 3.09
CA ASP A 277 23.90 -4.83 3.83
C ASP A 277 22.63 -4.21 4.46
N GLN A 278 21.74 -5.05 5.01
CA GLN A 278 20.43 -4.65 5.57
C GLN A 278 19.43 -4.07 4.54
N ARG A 279 19.64 -4.32 3.24
CA ARG A 279 18.82 -3.84 2.12
C ARG A 279 18.38 -5.00 1.22
N PHE A 280 17.41 -4.74 0.36
CA PHE A 280 16.87 -5.70 -0.60
C PHE A 280 17.15 -5.26 -2.03
N GLU A 281 17.91 -6.06 -2.77
CA GLU A 281 18.39 -5.69 -4.10
C GLU A 281 18.29 -6.88 -5.07
N PRO A 282 18.03 -6.65 -6.38
CA PRO A 282 18.09 -7.73 -7.37
C PRO A 282 19.51 -8.30 -7.49
N TYR A 283 19.64 -9.58 -7.84
CA TYR A 283 20.96 -10.19 -8.02
C TYR A 283 21.70 -9.60 -9.22
N GLU A 284 20.96 -9.41 -10.31
CA GLU A 284 21.43 -8.94 -11.62
C GLU A 284 21.73 -7.44 -11.64
N GLY A 285 21.50 -6.74 -10.53
CA GLY A 285 21.75 -5.32 -10.35
C GLY A 285 20.51 -4.45 -10.52
N PHE A 286 20.70 -3.14 -10.34
CA PHE A 286 19.62 -2.15 -10.28
C PHE A 286 18.69 -2.17 -11.51
N ASP A 287 19.24 -2.35 -12.71
CA ASP A 287 18.46 -2.30 -13.95
C ASP A 287 17.46 -3.45 -14.09
N ALA A 288 17.64 -4.55 -13.35
CA ALA A 288 16.68 -5.66 -13.31
C ALA A 288 15.31 -5.26 -12.74
N LEU A 289 15.23 -4.15 -11.99
CA LEU A 289 13.95 -3.57 -11.55
C LEU A 289 13.06 -3.15 -12.73
N PHE A 290 13.62 -2.93 -13.92
CA PHE A 290 12.90 -2.37 -15.07
C PHE A 290 12.66 -3.38 -16.20
N SER A 291 13.03 -4.65 -16.01
CA SER A 291 12.81 -5.73 -16.99
C SER A 291 11.38 -6.26 -16.99
#